data_AF-A0A419JHX8-F1
#
_entry.id   AF-A0A419JHX8-F1
#
_cell.length_a   1.000
_cell.length_b   1.000
_cell.length_c   1.000
_cell.angle_alpha   90.00
_cell.angle_beta   90.00
_cell.angle_gamma   90.00
#
_symmetry.space_group_name_H-M   'P 1'
#
loop_
_entity.id
_entity.type
_entity.pdbx_description
1 polymer ?
#
loop_
_entity_poly.entity_id
_entity_poly.type
_entity_poly.pdbx_seq_one_letter_code
_entity_poly.pdbx_strand_id
1 'polypeptide(L)' 'RGLKLEEHGSLWAFINLLATESKDRDIIGLFHVANGLHKNFYENEMPREAVEVSAEDIEKLIEKLRRIS' A
#
# COMPACT_ATOMS: atom_id res chain seq x y z
N ARG A 1 -2.00 2.39 17.06
CA ARG A 1 -1.04 1.32 17.48
C ARG A 1 0.31 1.84 18.04
N GLY A 2 0.57 3.15 18.17
CA GLY A 2 1.78 3.64 18.87
C GLY A 2 3.13 3.24 18.27
N LEU A 3 3.14 2.72 17.04
CA LEU A 3 4.34 2.26 16.33
C LEU A 3 5.02 3.44 15.64
N LYS A 4 6.33 3.59 15.85
CA LYS A 4 7.17 4.48 15.04
C LYS A 4 7.57 3.74 13.77
N LEU A 5 6.98 4.14 12.65
CA LEU A 5 7.29 3.62 11.32
C LEU A 5 8.16 4.65 10.60
N GLU A 6 9.43 4.71 11.00
CA GLU A 6 10.37 5.76 10.54
C GLU A 6 11.16 5.35 9.28
N GLU A 7 11.12 4.06 8.90
CA GLU A 7 11.87 3.53 7.75
C GLU A 7 10.97 2.77 6.78
N HIS A 8 11.29 2.78 5.48
CA HIS A 8 10.50 2.06 4.47
C HIS A 8 10.38 0.55 4.77
N GLY A 9 11.43 -0.08 5.29
CA GLY A 9 11.40 -1.49 5.72
C GLY A 9 10.40 -1.75 6.86
N SER A 10 10.19 -0.76 7.74
CA SER A 10 9.24 -0.87 8.85
C SER A 10 7.78 -0.88 8.37
N LEU A 11 7.47 -0.19 7.27
CA LEU A 11 6.13 -0.22 6.65
C LEU A 11 5.83 -1.59 6.04
N TRP A 12 6.78 -2.20 5.36
CA TRP A 12 6.63 -3.55 4.80
C TRP A 12 6.34 -4.61 5.87
N ALA A 13 7.09 -4.57 6.98
CA ALA A 13 6.86 -5.46 8.11
C ALA A 13 5.47 -5.25 8.72
N PHE A 14 5.04 -3.99 8.87
CA PHE A 14 3.72 -3.66 9.41
C PHE A 14 2.57 -4.11 8.50
N ILE A 15 2.69 -3.90 7.19
CA ILE A 15 1.70 -4.37 6.21
C ILE A 15 1.60 -5.90 6.21
N ASN A 16 2.72 -6.61 6.28
CA ASN A 16 2.70 -8.07 6.38
C ASN A 16 2.03 -8.56 7.67
N LEU A 17 2.23 -7.85 8.79
CA LEU A 17 1.53 -8.13 10.04
C LEU A 17 0.01 -7.93 9.87
N LEU A 18 -0.44 -6.80 9.32
CA LEU A 18 -1.87 -6.53 9.08
C LEU A 18 -2.52 -7.58 8.17
N ALA A 19 -1.84 -7.96 7.09
CA ALA A 19 -2.30 -9.01 6.17
C ALA A 19 -2.42 -10.38 6.87
N THR A 20 -1.51 -10.68 7.78
CA THR A 20 -1.54 -11.93 8.56
C THR A 20 -2.68 -11.93 9.59
N GLU A 21 -2.83 -10.84 10.36
CA GLU A 21 -3.87 -10.70 11.38
C GLU A 21 -5.28 -10.72 10.78
N SER A 22 -5.47 -10.06 9.64
CA SER A 22 -6.76 -9.99 8.94
C SER A 22 -7.06 -11.21 8.05
N LYS A 23 -6.07 -12.09 7.84
CA LYS A 23 -6.11 -13.19 6.85
C LYS A 23 -6.41 -12.71 5.42
N ASP A 24 -6.09 -11.45 5.12
CA ASP A 24 -6.30 -10.82 3.82
C ASP A 24 -4.93 -10.50 3.18
N ARG A 25 -4.49 -11.38 2.29
CA ARG A 25 -3.19 -11.24 1.61
C ARG A 25 -3.22 -10.18 0.51
N ASP A 26 -4.39 -9.72 0.06
CA ASP A 26 -4.50 -8.70 -0.98
C ASP A 26 -3.87 -7.38 -0.54
N ILE A 27 -3.88 -7.10 0.77
CA ILE A 27 -3.29 -5.90 1.36
C ILE A 27 -1.81 -5.76 0.96
N ILE A 28 -1.08 -6.88 0.85
CA ILE A 28 0.33 -6.86 0.42
C ILE A 28 0.42 -6.42 -1.04
N GLY A 29 -0.37 -7.01 -1.94
CA GLY A 29 -0.35 -6.66 -3.36
C GLY A 29 -0.75 -5.20 -3.60
N LEU A 30 -1.78 -4.72 -2.92
CA LEU A 30 -2.21 -3.33 -3.02
C LEU A 30 -1.16 -2.36 -2.45
N PHE A 31 -0.42 -2.75 -1.41
CA PHE A 31 0.70 -1.96 -0.90
C PHE A 31 1.91 -1.94 -1.84
N HIS A 32 2.13 -2.98 -2.65
CA HIS A 32 3.10 -2.91 -3.76
C HIS A 32 2.70 -1.81 -4.76
N VAL A 33 1.42 -1.72 -5.12
CA VAL A 33 0.92 -0.66 -6.03
C VAL A 33 1.15 0.72 -5.41
N ALA A 34 0.86 0.90 -4.12
CA ALA A 34 1.14 2.15 -3.40
C ALA A 34 2.62 2.56 -3.45
N ASN A 35 3.54 1.60 -3.26
CA ASN A 35 4.98 1.86 -3.39
C ASN A 35 5.38 2.17 -4.84
N GLY A 36 4.74 1.54 -5.82
CA GLY A 36 4.91 1.86 -7.24
C GLY A 36 4.57 3.31 -7.55
N LEU A 37 3.41 3.80 -7.07
CA LEU A 37 3.01 5.20 -7.22
C LEU A 37 3.96 6.17 -6.50
N HIS A 38 4.44 5.81 -5.31
CA HIS A 38 5.42 6.60 -4.57
C HIS A 38 6.75 6.71 -5.35
N LYS A 39 7.26 5.61 -5.90
CA LYS A 39 8.45 5.63 -6.78
C LYS A 39 8.20 6.47 -8.03
N ASN A 40 7.03 6.28 -8.65
CA ASN A 40 6.63 7.02 -9.85
C ASN A 40 6.54 8.53 -9.62
N PHE A 41 6.22 9.00 -8.42
CA PHE A 41 6.25 10.44 -8.12
C PHE A 41 7.64 11.07 -8.36
N TYR A 42 8.71 10.32 -8.11
CA TYR A 42 10.09 10.79 -8.34
C TYR A 42 10.58 10.53 -9.76
N GLU A 43 10.20 9.39 -10.33
CA GLU A 43 10.77 8.92 -11.60
C GLU A 43 9.90 9.25 -12.83
N ASN A 44 8.59 9.47 -12.61
CA ASN A 44 7.60 9.86 -13.62
C ASN A 44 7.60 8.96 -14.87
N GLU A 45 7.66 7.64 -14.65
CA GLU A 45 7.76 6.62 -15.70
C GLU A 45 6.39 6.09 -16.15
N MET A 46 5.38 6.13 -15.27
CA MET A 46 4.07 5.54 -15.52
C MET A 46 3.22 6.42 -16.45
N PRO A 47 2.56 5.83 -17.47
CA PRO A 47 1.55 6.53 -18.24
C PRO A 47 0.33 6.85 -17.39
N ARG A 48 -0.44 7.86 -17.81
CA ARG A 48 -1.62 8.38 -17.09
C ARG A 48 -2.62 7.26 -16.74
N GLU A 49 -2.91 6.39 -17.69
CA GLU A 49 -3.86 5.30 -17.54
C GLU A 49 -3.41 4.31 -16.44
N ALA A 50 -2.10 4.04 -16.35
CA ALA A 50 -1.56 3.17 -15.30
C ALA A 50 -1.65 3.84 -13.92
N VAL A 51 -1.48 5.18 -13.85
CA VAL A 51 -1.67 5.94 -12.61
C VAL A 51 -3.14 5.89 -12.17
N GLU A 52 -4.08 6.05 -13.10
CA GLU A 52 -5.52 5.99 -12.81
C GLU A 52 -5.95 4.62 -12.28
N VAL A 53 -5.55 3.53 -12.95
CA VAL A 53 -5.82 2.16 -12.47
C VAL A 53 -5.21 1.92 -11.10
N SER A 54 -3.97 2.37 -10.89
CA SER A 54 -3.30 2.22 -9.60
C SER A 54 -4.01 3.01 -8.50
N ALA A 55 -4.58 4.18 -8.81
CA ALA A 55 -5.35 4.99 -7.85
C ALA A 55 -6.62 4.26 -7.38
N GLU A 56 -7.32 3.54 -8.26
CA GLU A 56 -8.46 2.69 -7.87
C GLU A 56 -8.05 1.58 -6.89
N ASP A 57 -6.87 1.00 -7.07
CA ASP A 57 -6.31 0.01 -6.14
C ASP A 57 -5.93 0.64 -4.79
N ILE A 58 -5.52 1.91 -4.75
CA ILE A 58 -5.29 2.63 -3.49
C ILE A 58 -6.60 2.82 -2.72
N GLU A 59 -7.71 3.12 -3.38
CA GLU A 59 -9.01 3.22 -2.71
C GLU A 59 -9.40 1.87 -2.06
N LYS A 60 -9.20 0.76 -2.76
CA LYS A 60 -9.41 -0.60 -2.19
C LYS A 60 -8.51 -0.86 -0.98
N LEU A 61 -7.25 -0.41 -1.03
CA LEU A 61 -6.33 -0.54 0.10
C LEU A 61 -6.82 0.25 1.31
N ILE A 62 -7.23 1.50 1.10
CA ILE A 62 -7.74 2.37 2.17
C ILE A 62 -8.99 1.74 2.81
N GLU A 63 -9.92 1.23 2.01
CA GLU A 63 -11.12 0.55 2.53
C GLU A 63 -10.78 -0.68 3.38
N LYS A 64 -9.87 -1.53 2.91
CA LYS A 64 -9.42 -2.71 3.67
C LYS A 64 -8.77 -2.29 4.99
N LEU A 65 -7.87 -1.31 4.96
CA LEU A 65 -7.18 -0.83 6.16
C LEU A 65 -8.15 -0.19 7.17
N ARG A 66 -9.16 0.57 6.73
CA ARG A 66 -10.20 1.16 7.59
C ARG A 66 -11.03 0.12 8.33
N ARG A 67 -11.16 -1.10 7.81
CA ARG A 67 -11.89 -2.20 8.48
C ARG A 67 -11.05 -2.90 9.55
N ILE A 68 -9.74 -2.72 9.54
CA ILE A 68 -8.78 -3.38 10.44
C ILE A 68 -8.22 -2.40 11.50
N SER A 69 -8.24 -1.09 11.19
CA SER A 69 -7.70 -0.01 12.01
C SER A 69 -8.75 0.66 12.91
#